data_AF-A0A974WTU2-F1
#
_entry.id   AF-A0A974WTU2-F1
#
_cell.length_a   1.000
_cell.length_b   1.000
_cell.length_c   1.000
_cell.angle_alpha   90.00
_cell.angle_beta   90.00
_cell.angle_gamma   90.00
#
_symmetry.space_group_name_H-M   'P 1'
#
loop_
_entity.id
_entity.type
_entity.pdbx_description
1 polymer ?
#
loop_
_entity_poly.entity_id
_entity_poly.type
_entity_poly.pdbx_seq_one_letter_code
_entity_poly.pdbx_strand_id
1 'polypeptide(L)'
;MRAESTEKKSNCVDPSHVLHFNVFNHNETHPRNEVSLLTEEKKEMRKLHDNINGVFLTDHGCDMHFSRTRDLSFLLVVLPVMATLLIWFTLPLLPEASISLFMVSFYVGITLLGTAIAAAVEVNMARSLHPNISGSLPLAWLIAFILLWPVTFPIYMFHRRKYLHKNMVAGGTLISLALTATVIFFLFEKAL
;
A
#
# COMPACT_ATOMS: atom_id res chain seq x y z
N MET A 1 -35.52 9.37 12.22
CA MET A 1 -34.57 8.50 12.94
C MET A 1 -33.18 8.80 12.41
N ARG A 2 -32.39 9.56 13.18
CA ARG A 2 -31.06 10.07 12.81
C ARG A 2 -30.07 9.22 13.60
N ALA A 3 -29.32 8.35 12.92
CA ALA A 3 -28.33 7.49 13.56
C ALA A 3 -27.05 8.29 13.79
N GLU A 4 -26.74 8.54 15.05
CA GLU A 4 -25.46 9.08 15.49
C GLU A 4 -24.36 8.02 15.30
N SER A 5 -23.43 8.32 14.40
CA SER A 5 -22.20 7.55 14.19
C SER A 5 -21.21 7.91 15.29
N THR A 6 -21.04 7.04 16.27
CA THR A 6 -19.98 7.15 17.29
C THR A 6 -18.61 7.02 16.63
N GLU A 7 -17.96 8.16 16.41
CA GLU A 7 -16.58 8.29 15.96
C GLU A 7 -15.64 7.81 17.08
N LYS A 8 -15.14 6.59 16.93
CA LYS A 8 -14.12 6.02 17.82
C LYS A 8 -12.77 6.64 17.45
N LYS A 9 -12.45 7.81 18.00
CA LYS A 9 -11.11 8.42 17.93
C LYS A 9 -10.09 7.43 18.49
N SER A 10 -9.22 6.90 17.63
CA SER A 10 -8.02 6.22 18.08
C SER A 10 -7.05 7.28 18.60
N ASN A 11 -6.93 7.35 19.92
CA ASN A 11 -5.88 8.14 20.57
C ASN A 11 -4.52 7.51 20.22
N CYS A 12 -3.86 8.05 19.21
CA CYS A 12 -2.41 7.92 19.07
C CYS A 12 -1.80 8.82 20.16
N VAL A 13 -1.17 8.19 21.14
CA VAL A 13 -0.46 8.88 22.23
C VAL A 13 0.86 9.38 21.66
N ASP A 14 1.13 10.66 21.85
CA ASP A 14 2.36 11.34 21.41
C ASP A 14 3.57 10.83 22.24
N PRO A 15 4.60 10.21 21.63
CA PRO A 15 5.72 9.60 22.36
C PRO A 15 6.88 10.58 22.59
N SER A 16 6.62 11.87 22.79
CA SER A 16 7.65 12.88 23.04
C SER A 16 8.29 12.82 24.44
N HIS A 17 7.91 11.87 25.30
CA HIS A 17 8.34 11.83 26.71
C HIS A 17 8.70 10.44 27.26
N VAL A 18 9.56 9.64 26.61
CA VAL A 18 10.27 8.57 27.36
C VAL A 18 11.68 8.34 26.80
N LEU A 19 12.60 9.25 27.12
CA LEU A 19 14.03 8.95 27.11
C LEU A 19 14.50 8.83 28.56
N HIS A 20 14.66 7.60 29.05
CA HIS A 20 15.62 7.31 30.11
C HIS A 20 16.22 5.91 29.89
N PHE A 21 17.35 5.91 29.18
CA PHE A 21 18.34 4.83 29.24
C PHE A 21 18.83 4.68 30.68
N ASN A 22 18.77 3.47 31.23
CA ASN A 22 19.64 3.08 32.32
C ASN A 22 20.27 1.72 31.98
N VAL A 23 21.51 1.81 31.50
CA VAL A 23 22.48 0.73 31.43
C VAL A 23 22.93 0.47 32.86
N PHE A 24 22.48 -0.62 33.48
CA PHE A 24 23.10 -1.13 34.70
C PHE A 24 23.73 -2.49 34.45
N ASN A 25 25.04 -2.41 34.30
CA ASN A 25 26.00 -3.49 34.40
C ASN A 25 26.10 -3.90 35.88
N HIS A 26 25.82 -5.16 36.22
CA HIS A 26 26.32 -5.71 37.48
C HIS A 26 26.67 -7.19 37.32
N ASN A 27 27.98 -7.39 37.27
CA ASN A 27 28.68 -8.64 37.55
C ASN A 27 28.57 -8.91 39.06
N GLU A 28 28.09 -10.07 39.49
CA GLU A 28 28.49 -10.64 40.79
C GLU A 28 28.16 -12.14 40.92
N THR A 29 29.14 -12.82 41.49
CA THR A 29 29.26 -14.25 41.78
C THR A 29 28.69 -14.61 43.16
N HIS A 30 28.31 -15.90 43.33
CA HIS A 30 28.04 -16.65 44.58
C HIS A 30 26.64 -16.57 45.25
N PRO A 31 26.30 -17.47 46.21
CA PRO A 31 26.27 -18.94 46.16
C PRO A 31 24.84 -19.52 46.24
N ARG A 32 24.78 -20.78 45.81
CA ARG A 32 23.71 -21.77 45.90
C ARG A 32 23.23 -22.00 47.35
N ASN A 33 22.04 -21.52 47.73
CA ASN A 33 21.12 -22.15 48.72
C ASN A 33 19.85 -21.31 49.04
N GLU A 34 18.99 -21.02 48.06
CA GLU A 34 17.60 -20.57 48.30
C GLU A 34 16.70 -20.95 47.10
N VAL A 35 16.47 -22.25 46.86
CA VAL A 35 15.85 -22.70 45.59
C VAL A 35 14.31 -22.76 45.65
N SER A 36 13.67 -22.56 46.82
CA SER A 36 12.21 -22.75 46.97
C SER A 36 11.37 -21.46 47.04
N LEU A 37 11.95 -20.31 47.40
CA LEU A 37 11.23 -19.03 47.45
C LEU A 37 11.40 -18.19 46.16
N LEU A 38 12.47 -18.41 45.40
CA LEU A 38 12.76 -17.72 44.13
C LEU A 38 11.89 -18.19 42.94
N THR A 39 11.14 -19.28 43.08
CA THR A 39 10.29 -19.82 42.00
C THR A 39 8.98 -19.08 41.78
N GLU A 40 8.40 -18.47 42.82
CA GLU A 40 7.18 -17.67 42.68
C GLU A 40 7.49 -16.24 42.20
N GLU A 41 8.53 -15.58 42.71
CA GLU A 41 8.94 -14.26 42.20
C GLU A 41 9.42 -14.30 40.73
N LYS A 42 10.11 -15.36 40.30
CA LYS A 42 10.50 -15.52 38.87
C LYS A 42 9.30 -15.69 37.92
N LYS A 43 8.12 -16.02 38.44
CA LYS A 43 6.90 -16.20 37.65
C LYS A 43 6.16 -14.87 37.47
N GLU A 44 6.16 -14.02 38.49
CA GLU A 44 5.68 -12.63 38.45
C GLU A 44 6.57 -11.76 37.55
N MET A 45 7.90 -11.84 37.69
CA MET A 45 8.85 -11.07 36.87
C MET A 45 8.76 -11.39 35.37
N ARG A 46 8.44 -12.64 34.99
CA ARG A 46 8.21 -13.00 33.57
C ARG A 46 6.95 -12.37 32.99
N LYS A 47 5.87 -12.26 33.76
CA LYS A 47 4.66 -11.55 33.33
C LYS A 47 4.89 -10.06 33.11
N LEU A 48 5.73 -9.43 33.93
CA LEU A 48 6.07 -8.01 33.74
C LEU A 48 6.94 -7.80 32.49
N HIS A 49 7.89 -8.69 32.23
CA HIS A 49 8.79 -8.58 31.08
C HIS A 49 8.06 -8.77 29.73
N ASP A 50 7.09 -9.68 29.67
CA ASP A 50 6.24 -9.86 28.48
C ASP A 50 5.31 -8.67 28.25
N ASN A 51 4.85 -8.01 29.32
CA ASN A 51 4.01 -6.81 29.21
C ASN A 51 4.79 -5.57 28.75
N ILE A 52 6.04 -5.41 29.19
CA ILE A 52 6.88 -4.25 28.83
C ILE A 52 7.40 -4.38 27.38
N ASN A 53 7.80 -5.57 26.95
CA ASN A 53 8.27 -5.80 25.58
C ASN A 53 7.14 -5.76 24.53
N GLY A 54 5.88 -6.04 24.94
CA GLY A 54 4.71 -5.88 24.07
C GLY A 54 4.33 -4.42 23.81
N VAL A 55 4.61 -3.51 24.75
CA VAL A 55 4.25 -2.09 24.65
C VAL A 55 5.28 -1.29 23.82
N PHE A 56 6.56 -1.67 23.83
CA PHE A 56 7.61 -0.86 23.18
C PHE A 56 7.79 -1.14 21.67
N LEU A 57 7.29 -2.27 21.14
CA LEU A 57 7.45 -2.64 19.72
C LEU A 57 6.29 -2.20 18.82
N THR A 58 5.25 -1.56 19.35
CA THR A 58 4.03 -1.26 18.58
C THR A 58 3.96 0.15 17.99
N ASP A 59 4.76 1.11 18.46
CA ASP A 59 4.51 2.51 18.13
C ASP A 59 5.35 3.06 16.96
N HIS A 60 6.62 2.66 16.80
CA HIS A 60 7.45 3.16 15.69
C HIS A 60 7.24 2.43 14.35
N GLY A 61 6.53 1.30 14.33
CA GLY A 61 6.23 0.54 13.11
C GLY A 61 5.03 1.07 12.33
N CYS A 62 4.10 1.75 13.00
CA CYS A 62 2.83 2.17 12.40
C CYS A 62 2.98 3.35 11.42
N ASP A 63 3.88 4.30 11.71
CA ASP A 63 4.00 5.53 10.92
C ASP A 63 4.69 5.31 9.56
N MET A 64 5.68 4.42 9.48
CA MET A 64 6.37 4.14 8.20
C MET A 64 5.49 3.38 7.21
N HIS A 65 4.59 2.51 7.68
CA HIS A 65 3.72 1.73 6.79
C HIS A 65 2.64 2.61 6.14
N PHE A 66 2.14 3.63 6.85
CA PHE A 66 1.10 4.52 6.37
C PHE A 66 1.59 5.50 5.29
N SER A 67 2.85 5.94 5.35
CA SER A 67 3.43 6.76 4.27
C SER A 67 3.53 5.98 2.97
N ARG A 68 4.02 4.72 3.04
CA ARG A 68 4.27 3.89 1.86
C ARG A 68 3.00 3.54 1.08
N THR A 69 1.86 3.33 1.75
CA THR A 69 0.59 3.05 1.07
C THR A 69 0.01 4.31 0.40
N ARG A 70 0.23 5.48 0.99
CA ARG A 70 -0.16 6.76 0.37
C ARG A 70 0.63 7.02 -0.91
N ASP A 71 1.92 6.72 -0.92
CA ASP A 71 2.77 6.90 -2.10
C ASP A 71 2.35 5.96 -3.25
N LEU A 72 2.00 4.71 -2.93
CA LEU A 72 1.46 3.73 -3.89
C LEU A 72 0.14 4.18 -4.50
N SER A 73 -0.74 4.76 -3.68
CA SER A 73 -2.01 5.35 -4.11
C SER A 73 -1.83 6.37 -5.22
N PHE A 74 -0.84 7.25 -5.02
CA PHE A 74 -0.55 8.34 -5.93
C PHE A 74 0.12 7.80 -7.20
N LEU A 75 1.05 6.85 -7.06
CA LEU A 75 1.71 6.20 -8.18
C LEU A 75 0.71 5.52 -9.13
N LEU A 76 -0.30 4.83 -8.60
CA LEU A 76 -1.36 4.19 -9.40
C LEU A 76 -2.13 5.17 -10.30
N VAL A 77 -2.25 6.43 -9.88
CA VAL A 77 -2.96 7.50 -10.60
C VAL A 77 -2.02 8.26 -11.53
N VAL A 78 -0.81 8.57 -11.06
CA VAL A 78 0.16 9.35 -11.81
C VAL A 78 0.72 8.58 -12.99
N LEU A 79 0.97 7.27 -12.85
CA LEU A 79 1.55 6.46 -13.92
C LEU A 79 0.78 6.55 -15.25
N PRO A 80 -0.54 6.29 -15.30
CA PRO A 80 -1.32 6.42 -16.53
C PRO A 80 -1.47 7.86 -17.02
N VAL A 81 -1.47 8.86 -16.13
CA VAL A 81 -1.50 10.28 -16.53
C VAL A 81 -0.19 10.65 -17.23
N MET A 82 0.95 10.29 -16.64
CA MET A 82 2.27 10.52 -17.23
C MET A 82 2.41 9.81 -18.57
N ALA A 83 1.94 8.57 -18.68
CA ALA A 83 1.92 7.83 -19.93
C ALA A 83 1.10 8.53 -21.02
N THR A 84 -0.08 9.05 -20.66
CA THR A 84 -0.93 9.82 -21.59
C THR A 84 -0.19 11.06 -22.09
N LEU A 85 0.42 11.84 -21.20
CA LEU A 85 1.21 13.00 -21.59
C LEU A 85 2.40 12.60 -22.48
N LEU A 86 3.12 11.54 -22.13
CA LEU A 86 4.28 11.06 -22.88
C LEU A 86 3.88 10.65 -24.30
N ILE A 87 2.74 9.97 -24.48
CA ILE A 87 2.18 9.64 -25.79
C ILE A 87 1.92 10.92 -26.60
N TRP A 88 1.21 11.89 -26.02
CA TRP A 88 0.87 13.15 -26.70
C TRP A 88 2.09 13.98 -27.10
N PHE A 89 3.14 13.99 -26.29
CA PHE A 89 4.38 14.72 -26.60
C PHE A 89 5.27 13.98 -27.59
N THR A 90 5.29 12.65 -27.55
CA THR A 90 6.27 11.86 -28.32
C THR A 90 5.77 11.54 -29.73
N LEU A 91 4.48 11.21 -29.89
CA LEU A 91 3.96 10.73 -31.18
C LEU A 91 4.00 11.75 -32.32
N PRO A 92 3.71 13.04 -32.12
CA PRO A 92 3.79 14.02 -33.21
C PRO A 92 5.21 14.23 -33.75
N LEU A 93 6.24 13.85 -32.97
CA LEU A 93 7.65 13.99 -33.35
C LEU A 93 8.16 12.82 -34.19
N LEU A 94 7.40 11.73 -34.29
CA LEU A 94 7.80 10.50 -34.98
C LEU A 94 7.23 10.50 -36.41
N PRO A 95 8.08 10.54 -37.47
CA PRO A 95 7.61 10.58 -38.85
C PRO A 95 7.09 9.22 -39.35
N GLU A 96 7.53 8.12 -38.74
CA GLU A 96 7.20 6.77 -39.18
C GLU A 96 6.09 6.15 -38.33
N ALA A 97 5.06 5.61 -39.00
CA ALA A 97 3.90 5.01 -38.34
C ALA A 97 4.25 3.73 -37.57
N SER A 98 5.18 2.92 -38.09
CA SER A 98 5.67 1.68 -37.47
C SER A 98 6.29 1.95 -36.08
N ILE A 99 7.17 2.95 -36.00
CA ILE A 99 7.86 3.36 -34.78
C ILE A 99 6.86 3.98 -33.80
N SER A 100 5.92 4.79 -34.30
CA SER A 100 4.86 5.40 -33.48
C SER A 100 4.01 4.35 -32.77
N LEU A 101 3.52 3.33 -33.49
CA LEU A 101 2.72 2.24 -32.93
C LEU A 101 3.50 1.42 -31.91
N PHE A 102 4.78 1.17 -32.17
CA PHE A 102 5.67 0.50 -31.22
C PHE A 102 5.80 1.30 -29.91
N MET A 103 6.01 2.62 -30.01
CA MET A 103 6.13 3.49 -28.83
C MET A 103 4.83 3.56 -28.01
N VAL A 104 3.66 3.65 -28.66
CA VAL A 104 2.37 3.56 -27.95
C VAL A 104 2.26 2.24 -27.20
N SER A 105 2.52 1.13 -27.88
CA SER A 105 2.43 -0.21 -27.31
C SER A 105 3.38 -0.36 -26.12
N PHE A 106 4.59 0.21 -26.22
CA PHE A 106 5.59 0.22 -25.16
C PHE A 106 5.13 1.03 -23.94
N TYR A 107 4.68 2.28 -24.14
CA TYR A 107 4.20 3.12 -23.03
C TYR A 107 2.98 2.54 -22.34
N VAL A 108 2.01 2.04 -23.12
CA VAL A 108 0.83 1.36 -22.59
C VAL A 108 1.24 0.09 -21.84
N GLY A 109 2.11 -0.74 -22.42
CA GLY A 109 2.58 -1.99 -21.79
C GLY A 109 3.26 -1.76 -20.45
N ILE A 110 4.18 -0.80 -20.36
CA ILE A 110 4.85 -0.45 -19.10
C ILE A 110 3.85 0.11 -18.08
N THR A 111 2.88 0.92 -18.52
CA THR A 111 1.86 1.50 -17.64
C THR A 111 0.93 0.43 -17.07
N LEU A 112 0.48 -0.49 -17.92
CA LEU A 112 -0.34 -1.64 -17.52
C LEU A 112 0.41 -2.50 -16.51
N LEU A 113 1.66 -2.83 -16.80
CA LEU A 113 2.48 -3.66 -15.92
C LEU A 113 2.78 -2.95 -14.59
N GLY A 114 3.16 -1.67 -14.63
CA GLY A 114 3.45 -0.89 -13.44
C GLY A 114 2.23 -0.71 -12.53
N THR A 115 1.07 -0.39 -13.11
CA THR A 115 -0.19 -0.31 -12.34
C THR A 115 -0.64 -1.65 -11.79
N ALA A 116 -0.45 -2.76 -12.53
CA ALA A 116 -0.76 -4.10 -12.06
C ALA A 116 0.12 -4.52 -10.87
N ILE A 117 1.43 -4.28 -10.94
CA ILE A 117 2.37 -4.56 -9.86
C ILE A 117 2.04 -3.69 -8.65
N ALA A 118 1.83 -2.39 -8.84
CA ALA A 118 1.47 -1.48 -7.76
C ALA A 118 0.18 -1.94 -7.06
N ALA A 119 -0.87 -2.27 -7.81
CA ALA A 119 -2.12 -2.77 -7.25
C ALA A 119 -1.93 -4.08 -6.46
N ALA A 120 -1.14 -5.02 -6.98
CA ALA A 120 -0.85 -6.27 -6.30
C ALA A 120 -0.06 -6.07 -4.99
N VAL A 121 0.94 -5.19 -5.02
CA VAL A 121 1.73 -4.82 -3.83
C VAL A 121 0.84 -4.16 -2.77
N GLU A 122 -0.03 -3.24 -3.19
CA GLU A 122 -0.98 -2.59 -2.27
C GLU A 122 -1.90 -3.60 -1.60
N VAL A 123 -2.47 -4.55 -2.37
CA VAL A 123 -3.35 -5.60 -1.82
C VAL A 123 -2.59 -6.52 -0.88
N ASN A 124 -1.33 -6.85 -1.20
CA ASN A 124 -0.48 -7.66 -0.33
C ASN A 124 -0.19 -6.96 1.01
N MET A 125 0.13 -5.66 0.96
CA MET A 125 0.36 -4.84 2.17
C MET A 125 -0.93 -4.68 3.00
N ALA A 126 -2.07 -4.44 2.35
CA ALA A 126 -3.35 -4.32 3.04
C ALA A 126 -3.73 -5.63 3.75
N ARG A 127 -3.41 -6.78 3.15
CA ARG A 127 -3.65 -8.10 3.73
C ARG A 127 -2.77 -8.39 4.95
N SER A 128 -1.50 -7.97 4.93
CA SER A 128 -0.60 -8.15 6.09
C SER A 128 -1.03 -7.33 7.30
N LEU A 129 -1.63 -6.15 7.08
CA LEU A 129 -2.14 -5.28 8.15
C LEU A 129 -3.46 -5.80 8.76
N HIS A 130 -4.33 -6.38 7.93
CA HIS A 130 -5.64 -6.86 8.36
C HIS A 130 -5.89 -8.30 7.88
N PRO A 131 -5.31 -9.32 8.55
CA PRO A 131 -5.41 -10.71 8.11
C PRO A 131 -6.83 -11.28 8.14
N ASN A 132 -7.74 -10.64 8.91
CA ASN A 132 -9.11 -11.10 9.09
C ASN A 132 -10.08 -10.57 7.99
N ILE A 133 -9.60 -9.73 7.06
CA ILE A 133 -10.42 -9.26 5.95
C ILE A 133 -10.38 -10.32 4.85
N SER A 134 -11.52 -10.98 4.62
CA SER A 134 -11.75 -11.80 3.43
C SER A 134 -11.56 -10.94 2.17
N GLY A 135 -10.39 -11.08 1.57
CA GLY A 135 -9.92 -10.27 0.45
C GLY A 135 -9.52 -11.15 -0.73
N SER A 136 -9.69 -10.59 -1.92
CA SER A 136 -9.14 -11.07 -3.19
C SER A 136 -7.62 -11.26 -3.12
N LEU A 137 -7.11 -12.31 -3.77
CA LEU A 137 -5.68 -12.59 -3.85
C LEU A 137 -4.94 -11.50 -4.66
N PRO A 138 -3.72 -11.09 -4.25
CA PRO A 138 -2.89 -10.14 -5.02
C PRO A 138 -2.68 -10.58 -6.48
N LEU A 139 -2.48 -11.88 -6.68
CA LEU A 139 -2.31 -12.48 -8.00
C LEU A 139 -3.55 -12.33 -8.89
N ALA A 140 -4.76 -12.40 -8.30
CA ALA A 140 -6.00 -12.24 -9.05
C ALA A 140 -6.12 -10.81 -9.61
N TRP A 141 -5.72 -9.80 -8.84
CA TRP A 141 -5.69 -8.42 -9.31
C TRP A 141 -4.64 -8.21 -10.41
N LEU A 142 -3.45 -8.79 -10.25
CA LEU A 142 -2.41 -8.69 -11.28
C LEU A 142 -2.91 -9.21 -12.64
N ILE A 143 -3.54 -10.39 -12.63
CA ILE A 143 -4.10 -11.00 -13.85
C ILE A 143 -5.27 -10.16 -14.41
N ALA A 144 -6.16 -9.68 -13.55
CA ALA A 144 -7.30 -8.87 -13.96
C ALA A 144 -6.87 -7.54 -14.61
N PHE A 145 -5.78 -6.92 -14.12
CA PHE A 145 -5.23 -5.70 -14.71
C PHE A 145 -4.63 -5.96 -16.10
N ILE A 146 -3.90 -7.06 -16.29
CA ILE A 146 -3.30 -7.40 -17.58
C ILE A 146 -4.37 -7.70 -18.63
N LEU A 147 -5.43 -8.43 -18.26
CA LEU A 147 -6.46 -8.85 -19.21
C LEU A 147 -7.47 -7.76 -19.55
N LEU A 148 -7.90 -6.95 -18.57
CA LEU A 148 -9.04 -6.04 -18.75
C LEU A 148 -8.84 -4.71 -18.02
N TRP A 149 -7.69 -4.07 -18.23
CA TRP A 149 -7.34 -2.83 -17.53
C TRP A 149 -8.42 -1.73 -17.52
N PRO A 150 -9.08 -1.40 -18.65
CA PRO A 150 -10.03 -0.28 -18.67
C PRO A 150 -11.22 -0.47 -17.72
N VAL A 151 -11.59 -1.73 -17.46
CA VAL A 151 -12.69 -2.08 -16.56
C VAL A 151 -12.17 -2.39 -15.16
N THR A 152 -11.04 -3.11 -15.08
CA THR A 152 -10.45 -3.52 -13.80
C THR A 152 -9.96 -2.32 -12.99
N PHE A 153 -9.39 -1.29 -13.62
CA PHE A 153 -8.86 -0.12 -12.92
C PHE A 153 -9.92 0.66 -12.12
N PRO A 154 -11.08 1.06 -12.69
CA PRO A 154 -12.14 1.71 -11.90
C PRO A 154 -12.76 0.78 -10.85
N ILE A 155 -12.92 -0.51 -11.15
CA ILE A 155 -13.40 -1.51 -10.19
C ILE A 155 -12.43 -1.63 -9.00
N TYR A 156 -11.12 -1.66 -9.27
CA TYR A 156 -10.08 -1.69 -8.26
C TYR A 156 -10.17 -0.44 -7.36
N MET A 157 -10.29 0.75 -7.96
CA MET A 157 -10.45 2.01 -7.21
C MET A 157 -11.72 2.02 -6.33
N PHE A 158 -12.78 1.30 -6.72
CA PHE A 158 -13.98 1.12 -5.88
C PHE A 158 -13.72 0.14 -4.74
N HIS A 159 -13.09 -1.00 -5.03
CA HIS A 159 -12.77 -2.04 -4.04
C HIS A 159 -11.82 -1.52 -2.95
N ARG A 160 -11.00 -0.54 -3.31
CA ARG A 160 -10.02 0.12 -2.44
C ARG A 160 -10.59 0.69 -1.14
N ARG A 161 -11.89 1.01 -1.11
CA ARG A 161 -12.60 1.45 0.10
C ARG A 161 -12.51 0.43 1.25
N LYS A 162 -12.38 -0.86 0.94
CA LYS A 162 -12.25 -1.93 1.95
C LYS A 162 -10.93 -1.85 2.72
N TYR A 163 -9.92 -1.18 2.18
CA TYR A 163 -8.61 -1.02 2.79
C TYR A 163 -8.48 0.32 3.54
N LEU A 164 -9.59 0.95 3.94
CA LEU A 164 -9.64 2.27 4.60
C LEU A 164 -9.04 3.43 3.78
N HIS A 165 -8.87 3.24 2.46
CA HIS A 165 -8.39 4.29 1.57
C HIS A 165 -9.57 5.10 0.98
N LYS A 166 -9.30 6.38 0.65
CA LYS A 166 -10.30 7.28 0.05
C LYS A 166 -10.76 6.74 -1.30
N ASN A 167 -12.07 6.81 -1.54
CA ASN A 167 -12.65 6.41 -2.81
C ASN A 167 -12.24 7.36 -3.94
N MET A 168 -11.49 6.84 -4.92
CA MET A 168 -11.04 7.60 -6.10
C MET A 168 -11.64 7.05 -7.41
N VAL A 169 -12.81 6.40 -7.35
CA VAL A 169 -13.47 5.80 -8.55
C VAL A 169 -13.69 6.79 -9.68
N ALA A 170 -14.14 8.02 -9.37
CA ALA A 170 -14.35 9.03 -10.39
C ALA A 170 -13.03 9.38 -11.11
N GLY A 171 -11.94 9.54 -10.35
CA GLY A 171 -10.60 9.77 -10.90
C GLY A 171 -10.10 8.57 -11.72
N GLY A 172 -10.24 7.36 -11.18
CA GLY A 172 -9.86 6.14 -11.88
C GLY A 172 -10.62 5.93 -13.20
N THR A 173 -11.91 6.22 -13.21
CA THR A 173 -12.76 6.13 -14.41
C THR A 173 -12.34 7.17 -15.45
N LEU A 174 -12.13 8.42 -15.04
CA LEU A 174 -11.69 9.49 -15.93
C LEU A 174 -10.34 9.18 -16.58
N ILE A 175 -9.38 8.70 -15.79
CA ILE A 175 -8.03 8.35 -16.26
C ILE A 175 -8.08 7.15 -17.20
N SER A 176 -8.89 6.14 -16.85
CA SER A 176 -9.05 4.96 -17.69
C SER A 176 -9.62 5.30 -19.06
N LEU A 177 -10.66 6.14 -19.08
CA LEU A 177 -11.27 6.67 -20.30
C LEU A 177 -10.27 7.51 -21.09
N ALA A 178 -9.54 8.42 -20.44
CA ALA A 178 -8.57 9.30 -21.11
C ALA A 178 -7.45 8.50 -21.79
N LEU A 179 -6.86 7.52 -21.10
CA LEU A 179 -5.80 6.69 -21.67
C LEU A 179 -6.35 5.82 -22.81
N THR A 180 -7.52 5.20 -22.62
CA THR A 180 -8.14 4.33 -23.62
C THR A 180 -8.55 5.10 -24.86
N ALA A 181 -9.15 6.28 -24.70
CA ALA A 181 -9.49 7.19 -25.80
C ALA A 181 -8.23 7.65 -26.56
N THR A 182 -7.15 7.96 -25.83
CA THR A 182 -5.86 8.35 -26.45
C THR A 182 -5.31 7.22 -27.32
N VAL A 183 -5.30 5.98 -26.80
CA VAL A 183 -4.83 4.82 -27.57
C VAL A 183 -5.69 4.60 -28.82
N ILE A 184 -7.02 4.64 -28.68
CA ILE A 184 -7.95 4.46 -29.81
C ILE A 184 -7.74 5.56 -30.87
N PHE A 185 -7.60 6.82 -30.44
CA PHE A 185 -7.37 7.96 -31.33
C PHE A 185 -6.13 7.75 -32.19
N PHE A 186 -4.98 7.42 -31.58
CA PHE A 186 -3.74 7.21 -32.32
C PHE A 186 -3.72 5.93 -33.15
N LEU A 187 -4.38 4.87 -32.70
CA LEU A 187 -4.56 3.67 -33.52
C LEU A 187 -5.36 3.97 -34.79
N PHE A 188 -6.42 4.79 -34.66
CA PHE A 188 -7.24 5.19 -35.81
C PHE A 188 -6.48 6.13 -36.75
N GLU A 189 -5.77 7.13 -36.22
CA GLU A 189 -4.97 8.07 -37.02
C GLU A 189 -3.90 7.37 -37.87
N LYS A 190 -3.24 6.33 -37.34
CA LYS A 190 -2.19 5.61 -38.06
C LYS A 190 -2.69 4.45 -38.93
N ALA A 191 -3.97 4.10 -38.83
CA ALA A 191 -4.59 3.05 -39.65
C ALA A 191 -5.19 3.58 -40.97
N LEU A 192 -5.43 4.89 -41.07
CA LEU A 192 -5.88 5.62 -42.25
C LEU A 192 -4.70 6.11 -43.10
#